data_AF-A0A1I5B0E9-F1
#
_entry.id   AF-A0A1I5B0E9-F1
#
_cell.length_a   1.000
_cell.length_b   1.000
_cell.length_c   1.000
_cell.angle_alpha   90.00
_cell.angle_beta   90.00
_cell.angle_gamma   90.00
#
_symmetry.space_group_name_H-M   'P 1'
#
loop_
_entity.id
_entity.type
_entity.pdbx_description
1 polymer ?
#
loop_
_entity_poly.entity_id
_entity_poly.type
_entity_poly.pdbx_seq_one_letter_code
_entity_poly.pdbx_strand_id
1 'polypeptide(L)'
;MSSSGHATSPAGRPRRLLTQNREMRAIGVHNWSLPAWAGRLPDGRTYNTCPSAGICRHVCYARHGTYTWPAVRAKHESNLRFVLDDLAGWEQAMLAELAAPKFRGGWVRIHDSGDFFSTTYLESWMRIMRAQPDTNFYAYTKEVRRFKESVELDPPENFLWIYSYGGTQDALLDPAVDRVADVFPDEDSIREAGWSSQEASDLLAVLGPHLVGVPANNIPHFLKRLAGRRFSEWQAEVDAHRRTRDEAKVRSIASAPTARSRIGSTSDERAA
;
A
#
# COMPACT_ATOMS: atom_id res chain seq x y z
N MET A 1 27.20 -45.44 10.64
CA MET A 1 27.47 -44.01 10.44
C MET A 1 26.45 -43.49 9.43
N SER A 2 25.29 -43.05 9.91
CA SER A 2 24.21 -42.55 9.05
C SER A 2 24.31 -41.04 8.99
N SER A 3 24.76 -40.52 7.85
CA SER A 3 24.82 -39.09 7.58
C SER A 3 23.43 -38.62 7.15
N SER A 4 22.79 -37.85 8.02
CA SER A 4 21.56 -37.11 7.79
C SER A 4 21.79 -35.96 6.81
N GLY A 5 21.30 -36.11 5.57
CA GLY A 5 21.30 -35.08 4.55
C GLY A 5 20.43 -33.89 4.95
N HIS A 6 21.07 -32.74 5.14
CA HIS A 6 20.39 -31.45 5.24
C HIS A 6 19.86 -31.07 3.85
N ALA A 7 18.53 -31.03 3.71
CA ALA A 7 17.89 -30.50 2.50
C ALA A 7 18.14 -28.98 2.41
N THR A 8 18.99 -28.58 1.47
CA THR A 8 19.18 -27.19 1.06
C THR A 8 17.96 -26.74 0.26
N SER A 9 17.21 -25.76 0.78
CA SER A 9 16.14 -25.09 0.02
C SER A 9 16.71 -24.47 -1.27
N PRO A 10 15.98 -24.49 -2.40
CA PRO A 10 16.43 -23.84 -3.63
C PRO A 10 16.74 -22.37 -3.35
N ALA A 11 17.93 -21.93 -3.77
CA ALA A 11 18.55 -20.68 -3.34
C ALA A 11 17.61 -19.48 -3.51
N GLY A 12 17.24 -18.83 -2.41
CA GLY A 12 16.52 -17.55 -2.41
C GLY A 12 15.15 -17.53 -1.71
N ARG A 13 14.55 -18.68 -1.39
CA ARG A 13 13.26 -18.73 -0.68
C ARG A 13 13.44 -18.52 0.84
N PRO A 14 12.69 -17.60 1.48
CA PRO A 14 12.77 -17.41 2.93
C PRO A 14 12.31 -18.66 3.70
N ARG A 15 13.01 -19.04 4.78
CA ARG A 15 12.64 -20.19 5.62
C ARG A 15 11.33 -20.02 6.39
N ARG A 16 10.99 -18.77 6.74
CA ARG A 16 9.72 -18.38 7.35
C ARG A 16 9.22 -17.16 6.61
N LEU A 17 7.96 -17.13 6.27
CA LEU A 17 7.28 -16.06 5.57
C LEU A 17 6.74 -15.04 6.56
N LEU A 18 5.96 -15.49 7.55
CA LEU A 18 5.31 -14.63 8.53
C LEU A 18 6.23 -14.34 9.70
N THR A 19 6.27 -13.08 10.11
CA THR A 19 7.06 -12.59 11.23
C THR A 19 6.17 -11.92 12.27
N GLN A 20 6.79 -11.30 13.29
CA GLN A 20 6.13 -10.40 14.23
C GLN A 20 7.12 -9.28 14.54
N ASN A 21 6.75 -8.04 14.25
CA ASN A 21 7.40 -6.89 14.85
C ASN A 21 6.97 -6.75 16.33
N ARG A 22 7.51 -5.77 17.06
CA ARG A 22 7.23 -5.59 18.50
C ARG A 22 5.74 -5.37 18.78
N GLU A 23 5.08 -4.54 17.97
CA GLU A 23 3.68 -4.16 18.14
C GLU A 23 2.76 -5.34 17.83
N MET A 24 2.96 -6.01 16.69
CA MET A 24 2.18 -7.19 16.30
C MET A 24 2.34 -8.32 17.32
N ARG A 25 3.54 -8.52 17.86
CA ARG A 25 3.78 -9.52 18.91
C ARG A 25 2.98 -9.24 20.19
N ALA A 26 2.84 -7.97 20.58
CA ALA A 26 2.12 -7.60 21.80
C ALA A 26 0.64 -7.96 21.76
N ILE A 27 0.05 -8.04 20.56
CA ILE A 27 -1.36 -8.37 20.32
C ILE A 27 -1.56 -9.75 19.68
N GLY A 28 -0.52 -10.58 19.63
CA GLY A 28 -0.60 -11.93 19.07
C GLY A 28 -0.79 -12.00 17.55
N VAL A 29 -0.60 -10.89 16.83
CA VAL A 29 -0.72 -10.82 15.37
C VAL A 29 0.58 -11.23 14.70
N HIS A 30 0.48 -11.96 13.58
CA HIS A 30 1.58 -12.23 12.66
C HIS A 30 1.53 -11.28 11.46
N ASN A 31 2.67 -10.92 10.88
CA ASN A 31 2.69 -10.02 9.73
C ASN A 31 3.46 -10.57 8.52
N TRP A 32 2.92 -10.31 7.34
CA TRP A 32 3.61 -10.45 6.06
C TRP A 32 4.04 -9.06 5.56
N SER A 33 5.28 -8.91 5.10
CA SER A 33 5.83 -7.60 4.71
C SER A 33 6.60 -7.68 3.40
N LEU A 34 6.42 -6.65 2.57
CA LEU A 34 7.19 -6.39 1.36
C LEU A 34 8.00 -5.10 1.53
N PRO A 35 8.98 -4.78 0.66
CA PRO A 35 9.61 -3.47 0.67
C PRO A 35 8.55 -2.40 0.43
N ALA A 36 8.69 -1.22 1.04
CA ALA A 36 7.72 -0.14 0.86
C ALA A 36 7.95 0.63 -0.44
N TRP A 37 6.87 1.02 -1.11
CA TRP A 37 6.86 1.88 -2.30
C TRP A 37 7.69 1.33 -3.46
N ALA A 38 8.64 2.10 -3.98
CA ALA A 38 9.39 1.78 -5.18
C ALA A 38 10.88 1.81 -4.91
N GLY A 39 11.62 0.96 -5.63
CA GLY A 39 13.06 0.82 -5.47
C GLY A 39 13.67 -0.12 -6.49
N ARG A 40 14.88 -0.58 -6.20
CA ARG A 40 15.62 -1.54 -7.02
C ARG A 40 16.06 -2.71 -6.15
N LEU A 41 15.83 -3.93 -6.63
CA LEU A 41 16.29 -5.17 -6.02
C LEU A 41 17.81 -5.34 -6.22
N PRO A 42 18.49 -6.18 -5.42
CA PRO A 42 19.91 -6.45 -5.58
C PRO A 42 20.31 -7.01 -6.95
N ASP A 43 19.39 -7.71 -7.63
CA ASP A 43 19.56 -8.24 -8.99
C ASP A 43 19.37 -7.19 -10.10
N GLY A 44 19.13 -5.93 -9.73
CA GLY A 44 18.95 -4.82 -10.65
C GLY A 44 17.51 -4.57 -11.09
N ARG A 45 16.53 -5.43 -10.80
CA ARG A 45 15.13 -5.17 -11.20
C ARG A 45 14.54 -3.99 -10.42
N THR A 46 13.83 -3.10 -11.11
CA THR A 46 13.02 -2.07 -10.46
C THR A 46 11.69 -2.67 -9.99
N TYR A 47 11.19 -2.21 -8.85
CA TYR A 47 9.88 -2.61 -8.34
C TYR A 47 9.06 -1.40 -7.89
N ASN A 48 7.75 -1.59 -7.85
CA ASN A 48 6.81 -0.72 -7.14
C ASN A 48 5.76 -1.60 -6.44
N THR A 49 5.83 -1.69 -5.12
CA THR A 49 4.90 -2.44 -4.28
C THR A 49 3.75 -1.59 -3.75
N CYS A 50 3.76 -0.27 -3.97
CA CYS A 50 2.66 0.63 -3.59
C CYS A 50 2.28 1.50 -4.80
N PRO A 51 1.62 0.93 -5.83
CA PRO A 51 1.31 1.66 -7.05
C PRO A 51 0.45 2.90 -6.82
N SER A 52 -0.46 2.85 -5.84
CA SER A 52 -1.35 3.97 -5.49
C SER A 52 -0.77 4.90 -4.42
N ALA A 53 0.55 4.88 -4.17
CA ALA A 53 1.17 5.76 -3.19
C ALA A 53 1.10 7.25 -3.60
N GLY A 54 0.29 8.01 -2.86
CA GLY A 54 0.16 9.46 -2.97
C GLY A 54 1.19 10.19 -2.12
N ILE A 55 0.75 11.13 -1.28
CA ILE A 55 1.61 11.85 -0.34
C ILE A 55 2.31 10.93 0.65
N CYS A 56 1.76 9.73 0.90
CA CYS A 56 2.30 8.80 1.90
C CYS A 56 3.76 8.40 1.62
N ARG A 57 4.18 8.34 0.34
CA ARG A 57 5.56 8.01 -0.05
C ARG A 57 6.60 9.02 0.46
N HIS A 58 6.17 10.24 0.77
CA HIS A 58 7.01 11.33 1.22
C HIS A 58 7.34 11.29 2.71
N VAL A 59 6.56 10.54 3.49
CA VAL A 59 6.64 10.39 4.95
C VAL A 59 6.44 8.93 5.37
N CYS A 60 6.84 7.99 4.50
CA CYS A 60 6.61 6.57 4.73
C CYS A 60 7.50 6.05 5.86
N TYR A 61 6.88 5.71 6.99
CA TYR A 61 7.59 5.18 8.18
C TYR A 61 8.41 3.91 7.84
N ALA A 62 7.89 3.05 6.96
CA ALA A 62 8.56 1.84 6.49
C ALA A 62 9.77 2.07 5.57
N ARG A 63 10.15 3.33 5.34
CA ARG A 63 11.40 3.73 4.68
C ARG A 63 12.38 4.43 5.63
N HIS A 64 12.13 4.34 6.93
CA HIS A 64 12.92 4.95 7.99
C HIS A 64 13.15 3.96 9.14
N GLY A 65 14.06 4.30 10.06
CA GLY A 65 14.28 3.54 11.30
C GLY A 65 14.67 2.08 11.05
N THR A 66 14.09 1.16 11.81
CA THR A 66 14.40 -0.28 11.79
C THR A 66 14.14 -0.93 10.42
N TYR A 67 13.21 -0.39 9.61
CA TYR A 67 12.96 -0.88 8.25
C TYR A 67 14.15 -0.69 7.30
N THR A 68 15.08 0.22 7.64
CA THR A 68 16.30 0.46 6.85
C THR A 68 17.44 -0.48 7.22
N TRP A 69 17.33 -1.24 8.32
CA TRP A 69 18.38 -2.15 8.75
C TRP A 69 18.62 -3.23 7.69
N PRO A 70 19.89 -3.57 7.36
CA PRO A 70 20.20 -4.47 6.27
C PRO A 70 19.47 -5.80 6.32
N ALA A 71 19.33 -6.39 7.52
CA ALA A 71 18.63 -7.66 7.69
C ALA A 71 17.12 -7.56 7.42
N VAL A 72 16.47 -6.48 7.86
CA VAL A 72 15.03 -6.24 7.62
C VAL A 72 14.80 -5.98 6.13
N ARG A 73 15.63 -5.13 5.53
CA ARG A 73 15.52 -4.81 4.11
C ARG A 73 15.76 -6.04 3.23
N ALA A 74 16.80 -6.82 3.50
CA ALA A 74 17.08 -8.06 2.79
C ALA A 74 15.94 -9.09 2.93
N LYS A 75 15.32 -9.17 4.11
CA LYS A 75 14.14 -10.02 4.33
C LYS A 75 12.96 -9.57 3.47
N HIS A 76 12.65 -8.28 3.45
CA HIS A 76 11.54 -7.75 2.65
C HIS A 76 11.82 -7.93 1.15
N GLU A 77 13.04 -7.66 0.68
CA GLU A 77 13.47 -7.90 -0.70
C GLU A 77 13.43 -9.38 -1.08
N SER A 78 13.74 -10.30 -0.16
CA SER A 78 13.58 -11.75 -0.39
C SER A 78 12.12 -12.18 -0.48
N ASN A 79 11.24 -11.59 0.34
CA ASN A 79 9.80 -11.83 0.25
C ASN A 79 9.25 -11.38 -1.10
N LEU A 80 9.60 -10.17 -1.54
CA LEU A 80 9.17 -9.65 -2.84
C LEU A 80 9.70 -10.50 -4.00
N ARG A 81 10.98 -10.85 -3.99
CA ARG A 81 11.55 -11.74 -5.02
C ARG A 81 10.82 -13.07 -5.10
N PHE A 82 10.48 -13.69 -3.97
CA PHE A 82 9.73 -14.95 -4.00
C PHE A 82 8.38 -14.79 -4.70
N VAL A 83 7.63 -13.71 -4.39
CA VAL A 83 6.35 -13.42 -5.05
C VAL A 83 6.53 -13.15 -6.56
N LEU A 84 7.57 -12.39 -6.94
CA LEU A 84 7.83 -12.04 -8.33
C LEU A 84 8.35 -13.20 -9.18
N ASP A 85 9.19 -14.06 -8.59
CA ASP A 85 9.89 -15.13 -9.29
C ASP A 85 9.06 -16.42 -9.33
N ASP A 86 8.22 -16.64 -8.31
CA ASP A 86 7.46 -17.89 -8.15
C ASP A 86 6.21 -17.67 -7.26
N LEU A 87 5.21 -16.97 -7.80
CA LEU A 87 3.96 -16.68 -7.10
C LEU A 87 3.24 -17.95 -6.61
N ALA A 88 3.21 -19.00 -7.43
CA ALA A 88 2.58 -20.27 -7.07
C ALA A 88 3.32 -20.97 -5.93
N GLY A 89 4.66 -21.03 -5.98
CA GLY A 89 5.46 -21.58 -4.90
C GLY A 89 5.38 -20.76 -3.61
N TRP A 90 5.27 -19.42 -3.72
CA TRP A 90 5.01 -18.56 -2.57
C TRP A 90 3.65 -18.86 -1.94
N GLU A 91 2.59 -19.00 -2.75
CA GLU A 91 1.25 -19.35 -2.28
C GLU A 91 1.25 -20.68 -1.51
N GLN A 92 1.88 -21.72 -2.08
CA GLN A 92 2.01 -23.02 -1.42
C GLN A 92 2.82 -22.96 -0.12
N ALA A 93 3.91 -22.17 -0.09
CA ALA A 93 4.70 -21.98 1.11
C ALA A 93 3.93 -21.22 2.20
N MET A 94 3.10 -20.25 1.83
CA MET A 94 2.24 -19.53 2.77
C MET A 94 1.17 -20.44 3.36
N LEU A 95 0.50 -21.25 2.53
CA LEU A 95 -0.46 -22.27 2.99
C LEU A 95 0.19 -23.27 3.95
N ALA A 96 1.39 -23.76 3.62
CA ALA A 96 2.11 -24.70 4.47
C ALA A 96 2.49 -24.08 5.83
N GLU A 97 2.87 -22.80 5.86
CA GLU A 97 3.16 -22.11 7.11
C GLU A 97 1.88 -21.89 7.94
N LEU A 98 0.80 -21.45 7.30
CA LEU A 98 -0.50 -21.20 7.93
C LEU A 98 -1.18 -22.45 8.50
N ALA A 99 -0.86 -23.64 7.99
CA ALA A 99 -1.36 -24.90 8.53
C ALA A 99 -0.91 -25.19 9.98
N ALA A 100 0.05 -24.45 10.52
CA ALA A 100 0.52 -24.64 11.90
C ALA A 100 -0.58 -24.27 12.93
N PRO A 101 -0.75 -25.03 14.04
CA PRO A 101 -1.84 -24.83 14.99
C PRO A 101 -1.99 -23.43 15.57
N LYS A 102 -0.88 -22.68 15.69
CA LYS A 102 -0.86 -21.31 16.22
C LYS A 102 -1.64 -20.30 15.38
N PHE A 103 -1.98 -20.62 14.13
CA PHE A 103 -2.76 -19.74 13.24
C PHE A 103 -4.26 -19.99 13.33
N ARG A 104 -4.70 -21.10 13.95
CA ARG A 104 -6.13 -21.35 14.20
C ARG A 104 -6.66 -20.35 15.23
N GLY A 105 -7.66 -19.56 14.83
CA GLY A 105 -8.16 -18.40 15.56
C GLY A 105 -7.17 -17.22 15.61
N GLY A 106 -6.01 -17.35 14.97
CA GLY A 106 -4.96 -16.33 14.96
C GLY A 106 -5.24 -15.21 13.96
N TRP A 107 -4.45 -14.15 14.05
CA TRP A 107 -4.55 -12.99 13.17
C TRP A 107 -3.28 -12.79 12.35
N VAL A 108 -3.47 -12.51 11.06
CA VAL A 108 -2.40 -12.17 10.12
C VAL A 108 -2.66 -10.79 9.51
N ARG A 109 -1.78 -9.83 9.80
CA ARG A 109 -1.70 -8.57 9.08
C ARG A 109 -0.99 -8.77 7.76
N ILE A 110 -1.70 -8.56 6.67
CA ILE A 110 -1.13 -8.51 5.34
C ILE A 110 -0.62 -7.09 5.11
N HIS A 111 0.69 -7.00 4.89
CA HIS A 111 1.46 -5.76 4.70
C HIS A 111 1.58 -4.91 5.97
N ASP A 112 2.65 -5.16 6.71
CA ASP A 112 3.24 -4.13 7.59
C ASP A 112 3.84 -3.00 6.73
N SER A 113 4.44 -3.39 5.60
CA SER A 113 4.93 -2.50 4.55
C SER A 113 4.70 -3.10 3.16
N GLY A 114 4.63 -2.23 2.15
CA GLY A 114 4.15 -2.59 0.81
C GLY A 114 2.63 -2.51 0.71
N ASP A 115 2.07 -2.90 -0.43
CA ASP A 115 0.63 -2.96 -0.70
C ASP A 115 0.35 -4.03 -1.78
N PHE A 116 -0.91 -4.20 -2.18
CA PHE A 116 -1.36 -5.12 -3.23
C PHE A 116 -0.98 -4.63 -4.63
N PHE A 117 0.26 -4.88 -5.02
CA PHE A 117 0.85 -4.30 -6.23
C PHE A 117 0.38 -4.89 -7.58
N SER A 118 -0.33 -6.02 -7.57
CA SER A 118 -0.94 -6.61 -8.78
C SER A 118 -2.23 -7.36 -8.45
N THR A 119 -3.09 -7.52 -9.45
CA THR A 119 -4.34 -8.29 -9.32
C THR A 119 -4.04 -9.75 -9.04
N THR A 120 -3.09 -10.35 -9.76
CA THR A 120 -2.68 -11.75 -9.55
C THR A 120 -2.15 -12.00 -8.13
N TYR A 121 -1.46 -11.03 -7.54
CA TYR A 121 -0.99 -11.14 -6.16
C TYR A 121 -2.14 -11.05 -5.14
N LEU A 122 -3.09 -10.12 -5.36
CA LEU A 122 -4.31 -10.04 -4.55
C LEU A 122 -5.15 -11.33 -4.64
N GLU A 123 -5.38 -11.85 -5.84
CA GLU A 123 -6.13 -13.10 -6.06
C GLU A 123 -5.47 -14.28 -5.35
N SER A 124 -4.14 -14.33 -5.31
CA SER A 124 -3.40 -15.36 -4.58
C SER A 124 -3.64 -15.27 -3.08
N TRP A 125 -3.70 -14.06 -2.52
CA TRP A 125 -4.13 -13.86 -1.14
C TRP A 125 -5.57 -14.30 -0.89
N MET A 126 -6.51 -13.98 -1.78
CA MET A 126 -7.91 -14.42 -1.65
C MET A 126 -8.02 -15.94 -1.65
N ARG A 127 -7.23 -16.65 -2.47
CA ARG A 127 -7.14 -18.13 -2.42
C ARG A 127 -6.58 -18.63 -1.10
N ILE A 128 -5.52 -18.01 -0.58
CA ILE A 128 -4.92 -18.36 0.71
C ILE A 128 -5.94 -18.22 1.85
N MET A 129 -6.65 -17.08 1.88
CA MET A 129 -7.67 -16.80 2.91
C MET A 129 -8.76 -17.88 2.91
N ARG A 130 -9.32 -18.20 1.73
CA ARG A 130 -10.36 -19.23 1.59
C ARG A 130 -9.88 -20.63 1.94
N ALA A 131 -8.62 -20.94 1.68
CA ALA A 131 -8.01 -22.22 2.05
C ALA A 131 -7.66 -22.33 3.54
N GLN A 132 -7.69 -21.22 4.29
CA GLN A 132 -7.36 -21.16 5.72
C GLN A 132 -8.50 -20.48 6.51
N PRO A 133 -9.72 -21.04 6.52
CA PRO A 133 -10.91 -20.39 7.09
C PRO A 133 -10.78 -20.13 8.59
N ASP A 134 -9.97 -20.91 9.31
CA ASP A 134 -9.75 -20.74 10.75
C ASP A 134 -8.73 -19.63 11.08
N THR A 135 -8.06 -19.03 10.09
CA THR A 135 -7.15 -17.89 10.32
C THR A 135 -7.82 -16.59 9.91
N ASN A 136 -7.73 -15.55 10.74
CA ASN A 136 -8.23 -14.22 10.41
C ASN A 136 -7.14 -13.40 9.72
N PHE A 137 -7.51 -12.68 8.66
CA PHE A 137 -6.62 -11.81 7.92
C PHE A 137 -7.11 -10.38 7.97
N TYR A 138 -6.18 -9.43 8.00
CA TYR A 138 -6.54 -8.03 7.76
C TYR A 138 -5.45 -7.23 7.06
N ALA A 139 -5.85 -6.14 6.40
CA ALA A 139 -4.92 -5.27 5.69
C ALA A 139 -5.36 -3.80 5.72
N TYR A 140 -4.36 -2.91 5.72
CA TYR A 140 -4.52 -1.54 5.25
C TYR A 140 -4.17 -1.51 3.77
N THR A 141 -4.94 -0.80 2.94
CA THR A 141 -4.61 -0.65 1.53
C THR A 141 -4.95 0.73 0.97
N LYS A 142 -4.18 1.16 -0.02
CA LYS A 142 -4.45 2.33 -0.88
C LYS A 142 -4.92 1.92 -2.28
N GLU A 143 -5.01 0.62 -2.56
CA GLU A 143 -5.44 0.07 -3.85
C GLU A 143 -6.98 0.03 -3.94
N VAL A 144 -7.63 1.18 -3.72
CA VAL A 144 -9.08 1.33 -3.56
C VAL A 144 -9.85 0.70 -4.71
N ARG A 145 -9.53 1.08 -5.95
CA ARG A 145 -10.16 0.54 -7.16
C ARG A 145 -10.06 -0.98 -7.22
N ARG A 146 -8.87 -1.53 -6.96
CA ARG A 146 -8.63 -2.97 -7.05
C ARG A 146 -9.49 -3.75 -6.07
N PHE A 147 -9.67 -3.22 -4.87
CA PHE A 147 -10.52 -3.85 -3.86
C PHE A 147 -12.01 -3.70 -4.19
N LYS A 148 -12.47 -2.51 -4.60
CA LYS A 148 -13.87 -2.29 -5.04
C LYS A 148 -14.27 -3.19 -6.21
N GLU A 149 -13.35 -3.42 -7.15
CA GLU A 149 -13.58 -4.24 -8.35
C GLU A 149 -13.33 -5.75 -8.13
N SER A 150 -12.86 -6.18 -6.95
CA SER A 150 -12.53 -7.60 -6.71
C SER A 150 -12.92 -8.10 -5.32
N VAL A 151 -12.37 -7.51 -4.27
CA VAL A 151 -12.60 -7.97 -2.88
C VAL A 151 -14.03 -7.68 -2.43
N GLU A 152 -14.55 -6.49 -2.70
CA GLU A 152 -15.92 -6.11 -2.28
C GLU A 152 -17.00 -6.94 -2.97
N LEU A 153 -16.72 -7.49 -4.16
CA LEU A 153 -17.69 -8.29 -4.91
C LEU A 153 -17.83 -9.73 -4.38
N ASP A 154 -16.75 -10.28 -3.82
CA ASP A 154 -16.68 -11.66 -3.33
C ASP A 154 -15.66 -11.78 -2.18
N PRO A 155 -15.95 -11.19 -1.00
CA PRO A 155 -15.00 -11.12 0.09
C PRO A 155 -14.82 -12.49 0.77
N PRO A 156 -13.58 -12.95 1.02
CA PRO A 156 -13.35 -14.08 1.92
C PRO A 156 -13.90 -13.76 3.33
N GLU A 157 -14.66 -14.68 3.92
CA GLU A 157 -15.34 -14.47 5.22
C GLU A 157 -14.39 -14.11 6.37
N ASN A 158 -13.13 -14.57 6.28
CA ASN A 158 -12.07 -14.38 7.25
C ASN A 158 -11.12 -13.21 6.91
N PHE A 159 -11.52 -12.30 6.01
CA PHE A 159 -10.70 -11.16 5.62
C PHE A 159 -11.41 -9.83 5.90
N LEU A 160 -10.76 -8.99 6.71
CA LEU A 160 -11.18 -7.61 6.95
C LEU A 160 -10.18 -6.64 6.33
N TRP A 161 -10.64 -5.51 5.81
CA TRP A 161 -9.72 -4.49 5.27
C TRP A 161 -10.16 -3.09 5.66
N ILE A 162 -9.21 -2.17 5.54
CA ILE A 162 -9.44 -0.75 5.72
C ILE A 162 -8.72 0.03 4.62
N TYR A 163 -9.44 0.95 4.00
CA TYR A 163 -8.85 1.87 3.04
C TYR A 163 -8.09 2.96 3.78
N SER A 164 -6.87 3.27 3.37
CA SER A 164 -6.05 4.26 4.05
C SER A 164 -5.82 5.49 3.18
N TYR A 165 -6.19 6.67 3.66
CA TYR A 165 -5.93 7.96 3.01
C TYR A 165 -4.44 8.24 2.78
N GLY A 166 -4.15 9.19 1.89
CA GLY A 166 -2.81 9.57 1.43
C GLY A 166 -2.36 8.82 0.17
N GLY A 167 -3.31 8.20 -0.55
CA GLY A 167 -3.11 7.52 -1.82
C GLY A 167 -3.49 8.38 -3.02
N THR A 168 -3.20 7.91 -4.23
CA THR A 168 -3.62 8.59 -5.47
C THR A 168 -5.10 8.36 -5.82
N GLN A 169 -5.78 7.51 -5.05
CA GLN A 169 -7.15 7.06 -5.28
C GLN A 169 -8.13 7.53 -4.21
N ASP A 170 -7.73 8.48 -3.35
CA ASP A 170 -8.55 8.95 -2.21
C ASP A 170 -9.92 9.50 -2.64
N ALA A 171 -10.05 9.99 -3.88
CA ALA A 171 -11.33 10.46 -4.44
C ALA A 171 -12.36 9.34 -4.68
N LEU A 172 -11.97 8.06 -4.59
CA LEU A 172 -12.86 6.91 -4.67
C LEU A 172 -13.42 6.49 -3.30
N LEU A 173 -12.96 7.10 -2.22
CA LEU A 173 -13.37 6.78 -0.86
C LEU A 173 -14.58 7.63 -0.45
N ASP A 174 -15.55 6.97 0.15
CA ASP A 174 -16.70 7.60 0.80
C ASP A 174 -16.70 7.21 2.29
N PRO A 175 -16.25 8.10 3.19
CA PRO A 175 -16.16 7.79 4.62
C PRO A 175 -17.52 7.55 5.29
N ALA A 176 -18.65 7.80 4.62
CA ALA A 176 -19.97 7.47 5.14
C ALA A 176 -20.30 5.97 5.04
N VAL A 177 -19.63 5.24 4.14
CA VAL A 177 -19.88 3.80 3.89
C VAL A 177 -18.61 2.96 3.98
N ASP A 178 -17.47 3.52 3.58
CA ASP A 178 -16.19 2.86 3.61
C ASP A 178 -15.59 2.91 5.02
N ARG A 179 -15.02 1.78 5.45
CA ARG A 179 -14.09 1.75 6.57
C ARG A 179 -12.78 2.40 6.12
N VAL A 180 -12.39 3.50 6.77
CA VAL A 180 -11.25 4.33 6.37
C VAL A 180 -10.29 4.63 7.52
N ALA A 181 -8.99 4.62 7.22
CA ALA A 181 -7.91 5.04 8.09
C ALA A 181 -7.29 6.33 7.57
N ASP A 182 -7.03 7.28 8.46
CA ASP A 182 -6.26 8.48 8.15
C ASP A 182 -5.11 8.63 9.16
N VAL A 183 -4.01 9.22 8.70
CA VAL A 183 -2.84 9.46 9.56
C VAL A 183 -2.90 10.89 10.06
N PHE A 184 -3.11 11.04 11.36
CA PHE A 184 -3.23 12.31 12.06
C PHE A 184 -1.89 12.75 12.66
N PRO A 185 -1.69 14.05 12.92
CA PRO A 185 -0.52 14.52 13.65
C PRO A 185 -0.29 13.82 15.00
N ASP A 186 -1.37 13.58 15.76
CA ASP A 186 -1.35 13.06 17.13
C ASP A 186 -2.74 12.54 17.57
N GLU A 187 -2.83 12.03 18.81
CA GLU A 187 -4.07 11.53 19.41
C GLU A 187 -5.13 12.62 19.66
N ASP A 188 -4.68 13.82 20.01
CA ASP A 188 -5.60 14.93 20.30
C ASP A 188 -6.36 15.35 19.04
N SER A 189 -5.68 15.43 17.90
CA SER A 189 -6.30 15.71 16.60
C SER A 189 -7.23 14.59 16.12
N ILE A 190 -6.96 13.32 16.45
CA ILE A 190 -7.89 12.20 16.19
C ILE A 190 -9.20 12.43 16.97
N ARG A 191 -9.07 12.71 18.28
CA ARG A 191 -10.21 12.95 19.17
C ARG A 191 -11.02 14.17 18.75
N GLU A 192 -10.36 15.27 18.40
CA GLU A 192 -11.01 16.50 17.93
C GLU A 192 -11.78 16.32 16.63
N ALA A 193 -11.28 15.47 15.72
CA ALA A 193 -11.97 15.13 14.49
C ALA A 193 -13.17 14.18 14.71
N GLY A 194 -13.32 13.61 15.91
CA GLY A 194 -14.33 12.60 16.22
C GLY A 194 -14.01 11.21 15.67
N TRP A 195 -12.73 10.92 15.40
CA TRP A 195 -12.26 9.63 14.88
C TRP A 195 -11.84 8.71 16.04
N SER A 196 -11.76 7.40 15.78
CA SER A 196 -11.36 6.41 16.78
C SER A 196 -9.90 6.01 16.60
N SER A 197 -9.06 6.22 17.62
CA SER A 197 -7.66 5.81 17.55
C SER A 197 -7.49 4.30 17.59
N GLN A 198 -6.53 3.79 16.82
CA GLN A 198 -6.08 2.39 16.87
C GLN A 198 -4.87 2.14 17.77
N GLU A 199 -4.24 3.17 18.36
CA GLU A 199 -2.93 3.08 19.04
C GLU A 199 -2.83 1.96 20.09
N ALA A 200 -3.91 1.69 20.83
CA ALA A 200 -3.92 0.63 21.85
C ALA A 200 -3.81 -0.78 21.25
N SER A 201 -4.26 -0.99 20.02
CA SER A 201 -4.17 -2.25 19.28
C SER A 201 -4.48 -2.03 17.81
N ASP A 202 -3.58 -2.44 16.92
CA ASP A 202 -3.75 -2.35 15.47
C ASP A 202 -5.01 -3.09 14.96
N LEU A 203 -5.52 -4.08 15.71
CA LEU A 203 -6.78 -4.76 15.40
C LEU A 203 -8.00 -3.82 15.51
N LEU A 204 -7.93 -2.72 16.26
CA LEU A 204 -9.00 -1.73 16.33
C LEU A 204 -9.28 -1.08 14.98
N ALA A 205 -8.33 -1.14 14.04
CA ALA A 205 -8.55 -0.64 12.69
C ALA A 205 -9.64 -1.40 11.92
N VAL A 206 -9.84 -2.68 12.25
CA VAL A 206 -10.85 -3.53 11.60
C VAL A 206 -11.95 -3.99 12.55
N LEU A 207 -11.69 -4.03 13.85
CA LEU A 207 -12.66 -4.43 14.88
C LEU A 207 -13.34 -3.24 15.59
N GLY A 208 -12.77 -2.04 15.51
CA GLY A 208 -13.33 -0.82 16.09
C GLY A 208 -14.28 -0.07 15.14
N PRO A 209 -14.63 1.19 15.45
CA PRO A 209 -15.41 2.05 14.57
C PRO A 209 -14.78 2.22 13.18
N HIS A 210 -15.59 2.57 12.18
CA HIS A 210 -15.16 2.58 10.77
C HIS A 210 -14.23 3.76 10.40
N LEU A 211 -14.28 4.87 11.16
CA LEU A 211 -13.35 6.01 11.04
C LEU A 211 -12.17 5.83 11.99
N VAL A 212 -11.03 5.44 11.43
CA VAL A 212 -9.84 5.04 12.19
C VAL A 212 -8.75 6.10 12.11
N GLY A 213 -8.39 6.66 13.26
CA GLY A 213 -7.24 7.54 13.41
C GLY A 213 -5.97 6.75 13.68
N VAL A 214 -4.93 7.03 12.91
CA VAL A 214 -3.57 6.54 13.13
C VAL A 214 -2.69 7.72 13.50
N PRO A 215 -2.12 7.80 14.72
CA PRO A 215 -1.21 8.89 15.03
C PRO A 215 0.08 8.73 14.22
N ALA A 216 0.63 9.85 13.75
CA ALA A 216 1.85 9.86 12.97
C ALA A 216 3.02 9.34 13.82
N ASN A 217 3.83 8.47 13.22
CA ASN A 217 5.09 8.04 13.83
C ASN A 217 5.95 9.26 14.19
N ASN A 218 6.54 9.27 15.38
CA ASN A 218 7.36 10.38 15.88
C ASN A 218 8.73 10.47 15.15
N ILE A 219 8.69 10.91 13.89
CA ILE A 219 9.83 11.14 13.02
C ILE A 219 9.87 12.65 12.73
N PRO A 220 10.74 13.45 13.37
CA PRO A 220 10.62 14.90 13.41
C PRO A 220 10.52 15.59 12.04
N HIS A 221 11.29 15.13 11.07
CA HIS A 221 11.27 15.70 9.72
C HIS A 221 10.03 15.29 8.91
N PHE A 222 9.38 14.17 9.24
CA PHE A 222 8.08 13.79 8.68
C PHE A 222 6.96 14.63 9.32
N LEU A 223 6.98 14.80 10.64
CA LEU A 223 6.02 15.67 11.34
C LEU A 223 6.08 17.10 10.84
N LYS A 224 7.29 17.66 10.67
CA LYS A 224 7.50 18.98 10.05
C LYS A 224 6.92 19.05 8.64
N ARG A 225 7.01 17.96 7.87
CA ARG A 225 6.48 17.89 6.49
C ARG A 225 4.96 17.78 6.46
N LEU A 226 4.36 17.09 7.43
CA LEU A 226 2.91 17.05 7.60
C LEU A 226 2.36 18.43 7.95
N ALA A 227 3.10 19.22 8.74
CA ALA A 227 2.74 20.59 9.07
C ALA A 227 1.33 20.69 9.69
N GLY A 228 1.01 19.76 10.60
CA GLY A 228 -0.28 19.71 11.31
C GLY A 228 -1.45 19.14 10.50
N ARG A 229 -1.27 18.80 9.22
CA ARG A 229 -2.30 18.17 8.39
C ARG A 229 -2.34 16.67 8.63
N ARG A 230 -3.54 16.07 8.51
CA ARG A 230 -3.66 14.62 8.29
C ARG A 230 -3.42 14.26 6.83
N PHE A 231 -3.30 12.96 6.53
CA PHE A 231 -2.94 12.53 5.17
C PHE A 231 -4.02 12.87 4.14
N SER A 232 -5.30 12.73 4.47
CA SER A 232 -6.40 13.09 3.56
C SER A 232 -6.35 14.55 3.13
N GLU A 233 -6.10 15.47 4.07
CA GLU A 233 -5.96 16.90 3.81
C GLU A 233 -4.79 17.21 2.88
N TRP A 234 -3.61 16.69 3.21
CA TRP A 234 -2.42 16.93 2.39
C TRP A 234 -2.55 16.33 0.98
N GLN A 235 -3.18 15.16 0.86
CA GLN A 235 -3.45 14.55 -0.43
C GLN A 235 -4.44 15.38 -1.25
N ALA A 236 -5.53 15.86 -0.63
CA ALA A 236 -6.52 16.70 -1.28
C ALA A 236 -5.91 18.01 -1.81
N GLU A 237 -5.02 18.65 -1.05
CA GLU A 237 -4.27 19.83 -1.48
C GLU A 237 -3.41 19.53 -2.72
N VAL A 238 -2.65 18.42 -2.71
CA VAL A 238 -1.81 18.01 -3.83
C VAL A 238 -2.65 17.73 -5.08
N ASP A 239 -3.79 17.07 -4.94
CA ASP A 239 -4.69 16.79 -6.07
C ASP A 239 -5.36 18.07 -6.59
N ALA A 240 -5.72 19.02 -5.72
CA ALA A 240 -6.24 20.32 -6.13
C ALA A 240 -5.19 21.12 -6.93
N HIS A 241 -3.94 21.14 -6.48
CA HIS A 241 -2.84 21.76 -7.21
C HIS A 241 -2.56 21.07 -8.56
N ARG A 242 -2.71 19.74 -8.62
CA ARG A 242 -2.57 19.00 -9.88
C ARG A 242 -3.66 19.40 -10.88
N ARG A 243 -4.93 19.41 -10.45
CA ARG A 243 -6.08 19.80 -11.29
C ARG A 243 -5.92 21.21 -11.86
N THR A 244 -5.59 22.19 -11.03
CA THR A 244 -5.42 23.59 -11.47
C THR A 244 -4.29 23.74 -12.49
N ARG A 245 -3.16 23.02 -12.30
CA ARG A 245 -2.06 23.01 -13.28
C ARG A 245 -2.46 22.36 -14.60
N ASP A 246 -3.18 21.25 -14.54
CA ASP A 246 -3.62 20.53 -15.74
C ASP A 246 -4.64 21.37 -16.53
N GLU A 247 -5.57 22.06 -15.85
CA GLU A 247 -6.48 23.03 -16.46
C GLU A 247 -5.74 24.21 -17.11
N ALA A 248 -4.74 24.78 -16.43
CA ALA A 248 -3.93 25.85 -16.99
C ALA A 248 -3.16 25.40 -18.25
N LYS A 249 -2.62 24.17 -18.24
CA LYS A 249 -1.95 23.57 -19.40
C LYS A 249 -2.93 23.40 -20.56
N VAL A 250 -4.12 22.85 -20.32
CA VAL A 250 -5.16 22.69 -21.35
C VAL A 250 -5.57 24.05 -21.94
N ARG A 251 -5.79 25.07 -21.10
CA ARG A 251 -6.07 26.44 -21.57
C ARG A 251 -4.95 26.97 -22.44
N SER A 252 -3.68 26.82 -22.03
CA SER A 252 -2.52 27.28 -22.81
C SER A 252 -2.44 26.65 -24.20
N ILE A 253 -2.75 25.34 -24.31
CA ILE A 253 -2.78 24.61 -25.59
C ILE A 253 -3.94 25.11 -26.46
N ALA A 254 -5.13 25.29 -25.87
CA ALA A 254 -6.31 25.76 -26.59
C ALA A 254 -6.18 27.22 -27.07
N SER A 255 -5.43 28.06 -26.35
CA SER A 255 -5.16 29.46 -26.72
C SER A 255 -3.96 29.65 -27.67
N ALA A 256 -3.23 28.59 -28.02
CA ALA A 256 -2.10 28.70 -28.94
C ALA A 256 -2.61 28.97 -30.38
N PRO A 257 -2.13 30.02 -31.06
CA PRO A 257 -2.57 30.32 -32.42
C PRO A 257 -2.21 29.16 -33.36
N THR A 258 -3.22 28.59 -34.04
CA THR A 258 -3.01 27.55 -35.04
C THR A 258 -2.12 28.08 -36.16
N ALA A 259 -0.98 27.41 -36.41
CA ALA A 259 -0.09 27.69 -37.54
C ALA A 259 -0.74 27.27 -38.88
N ARG A 260 -1.81 27.96 -39.27
CA ARG A 260 -2.42 27.92 -40.61
C ARG A 260 -2.95 29.30 -40.97
N SER A 261 -2.03 30.24 -41.20
CA SER A 261 -2.32 31.41 -42.05
C SER A 261 -1.01 32.01 -42.56
N ARG A 262 -0.36 31.28 -43.49
CA ARG A 262 0.63 31.84 -44.43
C ARG A 262 0.54 31.08 -45.75
N ILE A 263 -0.59 31.24 -46.44
CA ILE A 263 -0.61 31.17 -47.91
C ILE A 263 -1.09 32.54 -48.33
N GLY A 264 -0.13 33.42 -48.59
CA GLY A 264 -0.38 34.76 -49.09
C GLY A 264 -1.00 34.68 -50.47
N SER A 265 -2.04 35.49 -50.67
CA SER A 265 -2.60 35.85 -51.95
C SER A 265 -1.54 36.53 -52.82
N THR A 266 -1.18 35.92 -53.95
CA THR A 266 -0.65 36.66 -55.10
C THR A 266 -1.68 36.56 -56.21
N SER A 267 -2.52 37.58 -56.28
CA SER A 267 -3.39 37.86 -57.43
C SER A 267 -2.57 38.51 -58.53
N ASP A 268 -2.73 37.97 -59.74
CA ASP A 268 -2.35 38.56 -61.01
C ASP A 268 -2.87 40.00 -61.16
N GLU A 269 -2.03 40.89 -61.70
CA GLU A 269 -2.53 42.01 -62.49
C GLU A 269 -1.57 42.31 -63.65
N ARG A 270 -2.11 42.17 -64.87
CA ARG A 270 -1.50 42.55 -66.15
C ARG A 270 -1.61 44.07 -66.35
N ALA A 271 -0.65 44.69 -67.03
CA ALA A 271 -0.87 45.49 -68.25
C ALA A 271 0.36 46.32 -68.67
N ALA A 272 0.47 46.49 -69.99
CA ALA A 272 1.33 47.35 -70.81
C ALA A 272 2.74 46.83 -71.14
#